data_AF-A0A1Y0IGV4-F1
#
_entry.id   AF-A0A1Y0IGV4-F1
#
_cell.length_a   1.000
_cell.length_b   1.000
_cell.length_c   1.000
_cell.angle_alpha   90.00
_cell.angle_beta   90.00
_cell.angle_gamma   90.00
#
_symmetry.space_group_name_H-M   'P 1'
#
loop_
_entity.id
_entity.type
_entity.pdbx_description
1 polymer ?
#
loop_
_entity_poly.entity_id
_entity_poly.type
_entity_poly.pdbx_seq_one_letter_code
_entity_poly.pdbx_strand_id
1 'polypeptide(L)' 'MAEFLSIGAAAFLLGVAVSTLRRWEKESRFFSDFRTPGGHRRKNQRAIA' A
#
# COMPACT_ATOMS: atom_id res chain seq x y z
N MET A 1 -4.18 17.80 -3.20
CA MET A 1 -4.52 16.48 -3.76
C MET A 1 -4.10 15.39 -2.79
N ALA A 2 -4.91 14.33 -2.62
CA ALA A 2 -4.43 13.10 -1.96
C ALA A 2 -3.67 12.28 -3.00
N GLU A 3 -2.36 12.10 -2.80
CA GLU A 3 -1.55 11.27 -3.70
C GLU A 3 -1.72 9.80 -3.30
N PHE A 4 -2.14 8.97 -4.24
CA PHE A 4 -2.28 7.54 -4.04
C PHE A 4 -1.04 6.79 -4.51
N LEU A 5 -0.35 6.21 -3.55
CA LEU A 5 0.85 5.42 -3.77
C LEU A 5 0.51 4.03 -4.26
N SER A 6 1.37 3.50 -5.13
CA SER A 6 1.40 2.07 -5.41
C SER A 6 1.92 1.32 -4.18
N ILE A 7 1.66 0.01 -4.11
CA ILE A 7 2.24 -0.84 -3.04
C ILE A 7 3.78 -0.80 -3.04
N GLY A 8 4.41 -0.59 -4.20
CA GLY A 8 5.86 -0.45 -4.31
C GLY A 8 6.38 0.83 -3.67
N ALA A 9 5.73 1.97 -3.96
CA ALA A 9 6.07 3.24 -3.34
C ALA A 9 5.82 3.22 -1.82
N ALA A 10 4.71 2.62 -1.38
CA ALA A 10 4.43 2.42 0.04
C ALA A 10 5.51 1.56 0.73
N ALA A 11 5.96 0.49 0.07
CA ALA A 11 7.01 -0.40 0.60
C ALA A 11 8.35 0.34 0.74
N PHE A 12 8.70 1.15 -0.26
CA PHE A 12 9.90 1.98 -0.26
C PHE A 12 9.90 2.99 0.89
N LEU A 13 8.80 3.72 1.09
CA LEU A 13 8.68 4.69 2.19
C LEU A 13 8.77 4.04 3.57
N LEU A 14 8.21 2.84 3.73
CA LEU A 14 8.24 2.10 5.00
C LEU A 14 9.53 1.30 5.22
N GLY A 15 10.44 1.26 4.24
CA GLY A 15 11.69 0.51 4.35
C GLY A 15 11.51 -1.02 4.42
N VAL A 16 10.43 -1.55 3.84
CA VAL A 16 10.13 -3.00 3.85
C VAL A 16 9.99 -3.55 2.43
N ALA A 17 10.12 -4.86 2.27
CA ALA A 17 9.85 -5.51 0.99
C ALA A 17 8.35 -5.44 0.63
N VAL A 18 8.02 -5.40 -0.66
CA VAL A 18 6.63 -5.44 -1.17
C VAL A 18 5.90 -6.71 -0.70
N SER A 19 6.60 -7.84 -0.59
CA SER A 19 6.06 -9.09 -0.05
C SER A 19 5.61 -8.94 1.41
N THR A 20 6.36 -8.19 2.22
CA THR A 20 6.00 -7.86 3.61
C THR A 20 4.68 -7.11 3.68
N LEU A 21 4.49 -6.07 2.85
CA LEU A 21 3.22 -5.35 2.82
C LEU A 21 2.04 -6.21 2.33
N ARG A 22 2.27 -7.10 1.35
CA ARG A 22 1.23 -8.05 0.91
C ARG A 22 0.87 -9.05 2.00
N ARG A 23 1.84 -9.49 2.81
CA ARG A 23 1.61 -10.35 3.96
C ARG A 23 0.81 -9.61 5.04
N TRP A 24 1.20 -8.39 5.38
CA TRP A 24 0.47 -7.58 6.37
C TRP A 24 -0.96 -7.27 5.93
N GLU A 25 -1.22 -7.11 4.63
CA GLU A 25 -2.59 -7.00 4.10
C GLU A 25 -3.40 -8.28 4.36
N LYS A 26 -2.81 -9.46 4.14
CA LYS A 26 -3.47 -10.74 4.45
C LYS A 26 -3.69 -10.95 5.95
N GLU A 27 -2.77 -10.45 6.78
CA GLU A 27 -2.84 -10.48 8.24
C GLU A 27 -3.75 -9.39 8.82
N SER A 28 -4.43 -8.58 7.99
CA SER A 28 -5.27 -7.46 8.44
C SER A 28 -4.52 -6.40 9.27
N ARG A 29 -3.21 -6.30 9.07
CA ARG A 29 -2.32 -5.30 9.71
C ARG A 29 -2.09 -4.08 8.84
N PHE A 30 -2.40 -4.15 7.55
CA PHE A 30 -2.18 -3.05 6.61
C PHE A 30 -3.16 -3.08 5.41
N PHE A 31 -4.15 -2.18 5.38
CA PHE A 31 -5.26 -2.23 4.42
C PHE A 31 -5.11 -1.30 3.23
N SER A 32 -5.31 -1.80 2.00
CA SER A 32 -5.33 -0.96 0.79
C SER A 32 -6.60 -0.11 0.77
N ASP A 33 -6.47 1.20 0.55
CA ASP A 33 -7.63 2.10 0.47
C ASP A 33 -8.58 1.68 -0.65
N PHE A 34 -8.03 1.36 -1.82
CA PHE A 34 -8.81 0.82 -2.92
C PHE A 34 -7.95 0.02 -3.91
N ARG A 35 -8.63 -0.63 -4.85
CA ARG A 35 -8.04 -1.30 -5.99
C ARG A 35 -8.53 -0.67 -7.28
N THR A 36 -7.62 -0.49 -8.24
CA THR A 36 -8.00 -0.09 -9.60
C THR A 36 -8.79 -1.22 -10.28
N PRO A 37 -9.51 -0.97 -11.38
CA PRO A 37 -10.13 -2.03 -12.18
C PRO A 37 -9.15 -3.16 -12.59
N GLY A 38 -7.89 -2.83 -12.87
CA GLY A 38 -6.82 -3.81 -13.13
C GLY A 38 -6.26 -4.53 -11.88
N GLY A 39 -6.89 -4.39 -10.71
CA GLY A 39 -6.49 -5.06 -9.47
C GLY A 39 -5.27 -4.47 -8.74
N HIS A 40 -4.73 -3.34 -9.19
CA HIS A 40 -3.60 -2.70 -8.54
C HIS A 40 -4.02 -2.04 -7.22
N ARG A 41 -3.26 -2.31 -6.16
CA ARG A 41 -3.49 -1.75 -4.82
C ARG A 41 -3.01 -0.30 -4.76
N ARG A 42 -3.84 0.56 -4.21
CA ARG A 42 -3.53 1.97 -3.96
C ARG A 42 -3.61 2.28 -2.47
N LYS A 43 -2.69 3.15 -2.03
CA LYS A 43 -2.52 3.56 -0.64
C LYS A 43 -2.50 5.07 -0.54
N ASN A 44 -3.26 5.65 0.37
CA ASN A 44 -3.19 7.08 0.63
C ASN A 44 -1.83 7.40 1.27
N GLN A 45 -1.06 8.30 0.64
CA GLN A 45 0.24 8.71 1.17
C GLN A 45 0.15 9.24 2.60
N ARG A 46 -0.93 9.95 2.95
CA ARG A 46 -1.13 10.50 4.31
C ARG A 46 -1.36 9.44 5.39
N ALA A 47 -1.69 8.21 5.01
CA ALA A 47 -1.85 7.12 5.96
C ALA A 47 -0.52 6.36 6.21
N ILE A 48 0.51 6.65 5.42
CA ILE A 48 1.83 5.99 5.49
C ILE A 48 2.89 6.89 6.15
N ALA A 49 2.80 8.20 5.96
CA ALA A 49 3.66 9.22 6.59
C ALA A 49 3.13 9.63 7.96
#